data_AF-A0A662GR54-F1
#
_entry.id   AF-A0A662GR54-F1
#
_cell.length_a   1.000
_cell.length_b   1.000
_cell.length_c   1.000
_cell.angle_alpha   90.00
_cell.angle_beta   90.00
_cell.angle_gamma   90.00
#
_symmetry.space_group_name_H-M   'P 1'
#
loop_
_entity.id
_entity.type
_entity.pdbx_description
1 polymer ?
#
loop_
_entity_poly.entity_id
_entity_poly.type
_entity_poly.pdbx_seq_one_letter_code
_entity_poly.pdbx_strand_id
1 'polypeptide(L)'
;TRILLAGDSAGHVSPLTGEGIKFSMIAGKMAAEAIIGYFKNRVKLKDVAKIYLGKLERSFYGRFRREKMLLKLSERRGISSSRLVYDKKIRNAIAEFYVDKTDITKKLPFIALRALKTYILG
;
A
#
# COMPACT_ATOMS: atom_id res chain seq x y z
N THR A 1 19.66 10.20 -19.86
CA THR A 1 19.47 8.88 -19.23
C THR A 1 17.99 8.55 -19.15
N ARG A 2 17.57 7.30 -19.35
CA ARG A 2 16.18 6.86 -19.12
C ARG A 2 16.17 5.89 -17.93
N ILE A 3 15.52 6.29 -16.84
CA ILE A 3 15.51 5.54 -15.57
C ILE A 3 14.06 5.20 -15.23
N LEU A 4 13.81 3.95 -14.84
CA LEU A 4 12.54 3.51 -14.27
C LEU A 4 12.81 3.04 -12.84
N LEU A 5 12.11 3.63 -11.86
CA LEU A 5 12.20 3.22 -10.47
C LEU A 5 11.09 2.19 -10.17
N ALA A 6 11.43 1.17 -9.40
CA ALA A 6 10.50 0.14 -8.97
C ALA A 6 10.86 -0.38 -7.57
N GLY A 7 9.91 -1.02 -6.90
CA GLY A 7 10.10 -1.53 -5.55
C GLY A 7 10.42 -0.44 -4.54
N ASP A 8 11.33 -0.73 -3.62
CA ASP A 8 11.69 0.17 -2.52
C ASP A 8 12.30 1.50 -3.03
N SER A 9 13.07 1.44 -4.13
CA SER A 9 13.59 2.65 -4.80
C SER A 9 12.49 3.61 -5.30
N ALA A 10 11.27 3.10 -5.49
CA ALA A 10 10.09 3.87 -5.86
C ALA A 10 9.12 4.11 -4.67
N GLY A 11 9.51 3.72 -3.45
CA GLY A 11 8.74 3.93 -2.23
C GLY A 11 7.57 2.97 -2.04
N HIS A 12 7.63 1.75 -2.59
CA HIS A 12 6.61 0.71 -2.43
C HIS A 12 6.71 -0.03 -1.08
N VAL A 13 6.67 0.71 0.03
CA VAL A 13 6.79 0.16 1.41
C VAL A 13 5.50 0.34 2.18
N SER A 14 4.74 -0.74 2.43
CA SER A 14 3.60 -0.67 3.37
C SER A 14 4.08 -0.51 4.80
N PRO A 15 3.75 0.59 5.49
CA PRO A 15 4.21 0.80 6.85
C PRO A 15 3.23 0.24 7.91
N LEU A 16 2.04 -0.20 7.50
CA LEU A 16 1.01 -0.71 8.42
C LEU A 16 1.09 -2.23 8.60
N THR A 17 1.48 -2.95 7.55
CA THR A 17 1.25 -4.41 7.47
C THR A 17 2.50 -5.18 7.05
N GLY A 18 3.65 -4.50 6.96
CA GLY A 18 4.92 -5.12 6.58
C GLY A 18 4.94 -5.68 5.16
N GLU A 19 3.92 -5.44 4.33
CA GLU A 19 3.82 -5.94 2.96
C GLU A 19 4.79 -5.25 1.97
N GLY A 20 5.73 -4.43 2.45
CA GLY A 20 6.68 -3.69 1.60
C GLY A 20 7.50 -4.59 0.65
N ILE A 21 7.91 -5.78 1.10
CA ILE A 21 8.62 -6.75 0.24
C ILE A 21 7.68 -7.29 -0.84
N LYS A 22 6.47 -7.74 -0.47
CA LYS A 22 5.44 -8.24 -1.40
C LYS A 22 5.12 -7.19 -2.47
N PHE A 23 4.87 -5.96 -2.06
CA PHE A 23 4.60 -4.84 -2.95
C PHE A 23 5.79 -4.52 -3.85
N SER A 24 7.01 -4.58 -3.31
CA SER A 24 8.22 -4.36 -4.09
C SER A 24 8.44 -5.41 -5.16
N MET A 25 8.21 -6.69 -4.83
CA MET A 25 8.30 -7.79 -5.80
C MET A 25 7.26 -7.67 -6.91
N ILE A 26 6.01 -7.35 -6.56
CA ILE A 26 4.94 -7.15 -7.54
C ILE A 26 5.27 -5.97 -8.46
N ALA A 27 5.70 -4.83 -7.88
CA ALA A 27 6.10 -3.66 -8.65
C ALA A 27 7.28 -3.96 -9.59
N GLY A 28 8.30 -4.69 -9.11
CA GLY A 28 9.45 -5.10 -9.91
C GLY A 28 9.04 -5.98 -11.09
N LYS A 29 8.16 -6.97 -10.86
CA LYS A 29 7.60 -7.80 -11.93
C LYS A 29 6.89 -6.97 -12.99
N MET A 30 6.02 -6.04 -12.58
CA MET A 30 5.27 -5.18 -13.52
C MET A 30 6.18 -4.26 -14.34
N ALA A 31 7.22 -3.72 -13.72
CA ALA A 31 8.23 -2.91 -14.39
C ALA A 31 8.99 -3.76 -15.44
N ALA A 32 9.42 -4.97 -15.06
CA ALA A 32 10.08 -5.90 -15.97
C ALA A 32 9.20 -6.27 -17.17
N GLU A 33 7.91 -6.56 -16.96
CA GLU A 33 6.97 -6.86 -18.04
C GLU A 33 6.81 -5.69 -19.03
N ALA A 34 6.78 -4.45 -18.55
CA ALA A 34 6.69 -3.27 -19.41
C ALA A 34 7.99 -3.06 -20.23
N ILE A 35 9.15 -3.28 -19.61
CA ILE A 35 10.47 -3.20 -20.27
C ILE A 35 10.62 -4.32 -21.31
N ILE A 36 10.22 -5.55 -21.00
CA ILE A 36 10.21 -6.68 -21.95
C ILE A 36 9.29 -6.36 -23.14
N GLY A 37 8.14 -5.73 -22.88
CA GLY A 37 7.24 -5.25 -23.94
C GLY A 37 7.92 -4.30 -24.91
N TYR A 38 8.79 -3.42 -24.40
CA TYR A 38 9.60 -2.53 -25.23
C TYR A 38 10.64 -3.29 -26.06
N PHE A 39 11.44 -4.18 -25.45
CA PHE A 39 12.43 -4.97 -26.19
C PHE A 39 11.81 -5.90 -27.25
N LYS A 40 10.55 -6.32 -27.06
CA LYS A 40 9.79 -7.10 -28.03
C LYS A 40 9.05 -6.25 -29.09
N ASN A 41 9.32 -4.94 -29.17
CA ASN A 41 8.65 -4.00 -30.07
C ASN A 41 7.11 -3.93 -29.93
N ARG A 42 6.56 -4.36 -28.78
CA ARG A 42 5.11 -4.30 -28.48
C ARG A 42 4.70 -2.98 -27.82
N VAL A 43 5.65 -2.28 -27.23
CA VAL A 43 5.46 -1.04 -26.48
C VAL A 43 6.48 -0.02 -26.95
N LYS A 44 6.06 1.20 -27.27
CA LYS A 44 7.02 2.28 -27.57
C LYS A 44 7.69 2.70 -26.27
N LEU A 45 8.96 3.10 -26.34
CA LEU A 45 9.73 3.50 -25.15
C LEU A 45 9.05 4.60 -24.32
N LYS A 46 8.35 5.54 -24.99
CA LYS A 46 7.59 6.62 -24.33
C LYS A 46 6.40 6.11 -23.49
N ASP A 47 5.91 4.92 -23.78
CA ASP A 47 4.70 4.34 -23.16
C ASP A 47 5.03 3.35 -22.03
N VAL A 48 6.30 2.95 -21.87
CA VAL A 48 6.74 1.98 -20.84
C VAL A 48 6.33 2.42 -19.44
N ALA A 49 6.63 3.67 -19.07
CA ALA A 49 6.28 4.22 -17.76
C ALA A 49 4.76 4.25 -17.56
N LYS A 50 4.00 4.67 -18.59
CA LYS A 50 2.53 4.72 -18.54
C LYS A 50 1.93 3.34 -18.32
N ILE A 51 2.43 2.32 -19.02
CA ILE A 51 1.96 0.94 -18.88
C ILE A 51 2.29 0.39 -17.49
N TYR A 52 3.52 0.60 -17.02
CA TYR A 52 3.94 0.21 -15.68
C TYR A 52 3.04 0.84 -14.61
N LEU A 53 2.88 2.16 -14.62
CA LEU A 53 2.05 2.88 -13.64
C LEU A 53 0.58 2.44 -13.73
N GLY A 54 0.03 2.25 -14.94
CA GLY A 54 -1.34 1.77 -15.12
C GLY A 54 -1.56 0.33 -14.62
N LYS A 55 -0.55 -0.55 -14.68
CA LYS A 55 -0.60 -1.88 -14.04
C LYS A 55 -0.54 -1.76 -12.53
N LEU A 56 0.35 -0.91 -12.02
CA LEU A 56 0.53 -0.66 -10.61
C LEU A 56 -0.76 -0.16 -9.96
N GLU A 57 -1.41 0.85 -10.56
CA GLU A 57 -2.68 1.42 -10.07
C GLU A 57 -3.81 0.41 -9.98
N ARG A 58 -3.90 -0.52 -10.94
CA ARG A 58 -4.92 -1.59 -10.97
C ARG A 58 -4.63 -2.77 -10.06
N SER A 59 -3.46 -2.80 -9.40
CA SER A 59 -3.05 -3.91 -8.54
C SER A 59 -3.27 -3.59 -7.06
N PHE A 60 -2.20 -3.37 -6.31
CA PHE A 60 -2.21 -3.08 -4.87
C PHE A 60 -2.05 -1.58 -4.57
N TYR A 61 -1.70 -0.74 -5.55
CA TYR A 61 -1.27 0.65 -5.29
C TYR A 61 -2.38 1.53 -4.70
N GLY A 62 -3.64 1.25 -5.05
CA GLY A 62 -4.80 1.90 -4.41
C GLY A 62 -4.91 1.59 -2.92
N ARG A 63 -4.73 0.31 -2.54
CA ARG A 63 -4.69 -0.15 -1.13
C ARG A 63 -3.54 0.52 -0.39
N PHE A 64 -2.35 0.48 -1.00
CA PHE A 64 -1.12 1.07 -0.47
C PHE A 64 -1.24 2.58 -0.19
N ARG A 65 -1.77 3.38 -1.14
CA ARG A 65 -1.97 4.83 -0.92
C ARG A 65 -2.88 5.13 0.27
N ARG A 66 -3.93 4.32 0.48
CA ARG A 66 -4.85 4.49 1.61
C ARG A 66 -4.18 4.16 2.95
N GLU A 67 -3.42 3.07 3.03
CA GLU A 67 -2.65 2.72 4.23
C GLU A 67 -1.70 3.86 4.63
N LYS A 68 -0.94 4.39 3.67
CA LYS A 68 -0.03 5.51 3.90
C LYS A 68 -0.75 6.78 4.36
N MET A 69 -1.95 7.04 3.83
CA MET A 69 -2.78 8.17 4.25
C MET A 69 -3.29 8.01 5.69
N LEU A 70 -3.73 6.82 6.08
CA LEU A 70 -4.18 6.55 7.45
C LEU A 70 -3.07 6.73 8.47
N LEU A 71 -1.88 6.20 8.18
CA LEU A 71 -0.74 6.36 9.08
C LEU A 71 -0.40 7.83 9.27
N LYS A 72 -0.32 8.60 8.18
CA LYS A 72 -0.11 10.06 8.26
C LYS A 72 -1.18 10.76 9.09
N LEU A 73 -2.45 10.35 8.99
CA LEU A 73 -3.54 10.92 9.80
C LEU A 73 -3.44 10.50 11.27
N SER A 74 -3.04 9.26 11.54
CA SER A 74 -2.82 8.71 12.89
C SER A 74 -1.66 9.42 13.59
N GLU A 75 -0.52 9.54 12.91
CA GLU A 75 0.67 10.26 13.36
C GLU A 75 0.37 11.72 13.66
N ARG A 76 -0.33 12.42 12.74
CA ARG A 76 -0.75 13.82 12.94
C ARG A 76 -1.67 14.02 14.14
N ARG A 77 -2.36 12.97 14.58
CA ARG A 77 -3.27 13.01 15.74
C ARG A 77 -2.66 12.39 17.00
N GLY A 78 -1.36 12.10 17.01
CA GLY A 78 -0.65 11.55 18.17
C GLY A 78 -1.03 10.09 18.51
N ILE A 79 -1.73 9.40 17.60
CA ILE A 79 -2.10 8.00 17.77
C ILE A 79 -0.93 7.15 17.26
N SER A 80 -0.08 6.72 18.19
CA SER A 80 1.03 5.80 17.92
C SER A 80 0.52 4.47 17.34
N SER A 81 1.28 3.91 16.39
CA SER A 81 1.07 2.56 15.86
C SER A 81 1.00 1.50 16.95
N SER A 82 1.77 1.66 18.03
CA SER A 82 1.71 0.77 19.19
C SER A 82 0.34 0.78 19.88
N ARG A 83 -0.30 1.95 20.00
CA ARG A 83 -1.62 2.11 20.65
C ARG A 83 -2.74 1.46 19.86
N LEU A 84 -2.64 1.45 18.52
CA LEU A 84 -3.61 0.76 17.65
C LEU A 84 -3.64 -0.75 17.89
N VAL A 85 -2.52 -1.37 18.27
CA VAL A 85 -2.43 -2.82 18.51
C VAL A 85 -3.06 -3.23 19.86
N TYR A 86 -3.21 -2.29 20.81
CA TYR A 86 -3.80 -2.62 22.11
C TYR A 86 -5.30 -2.90 22.05
N ASP A 87 -6.07 -2.21 21.17
CA ASP A 87 -7.50 -2.51 21.01
C ASP A 87 -7.69 -3.88 20.34
N LYS A 88 -8.37 -4.82 21.04
CA LYS A 88 -8.61 -6.19 20.58
C LYS A 88 -9.32 -6.26 19.22
N LYS A 89 -10.24 -5.33 18.91
CA LYS A 89 -10.94 -5.32 17.62
C LYS A 89 -10.07 -4.76 16.50
N ILE A 90 -9.25 -3.74 16.78
CA ILE A 90 -8.30 -3.22 15.80
C ILE A 90 -7.22 -4.27 15.52
N ARG A 91 -6.70 -4.91 16.55
CA ARG A 91 -5.74 -6.03 16.44
C ARG A 91 -6.28 -7.17 15.60
N ASN A 92 -7.52 -7.61 15.85
CA ASN A 92 -8.15 -8.66 15.06
C ASN A 92 -8.35 -8.25 13.61
N ALA A 93 -8.71 -6.99 13.35
CA ALA A 93 -8.85 -6.49 11.98
C ALA A 93 -7.49 -6.41 11.24
N ILE A 94 -6.41 -6.04 11.92
CA ILE A 94 -5.03 -6.08 11.39
C ILE A 94 -4.58 -7.53 11.17
N ALA A 95 -4.93 -8.46 12.07
CA ALA A 95 -4.59 -9.87 11.91
C ALA A 95 -5.33 -10.50 10.72
N GLU A 96 -6.63 -10.26 10.58
CA GLU A 96 -7.42 -10.71 9.43
C GLU A 96 -6.91 -10.12 8.10
N PHE A 97 -6.38 -8.90 8.14
CA PHE A 97 -5.68 -8.31 7.01
C PHE A 97 -4.42 -9.12 6.65
N TYR A 98 -3.60 -9.50 7.64
CA TYR A 98 -2.33 -10.19 7.43
C TYR A 98 -2.52 -11.54 6.71
N VAL A 99 -3.64 -12.22 6.97
CA VAL A 99 -4.01 -13.47 6.29
C VAL A 99 -4.84 -13.26 5.02
N ASP A 100 -4.94 -12.04 4.50
CA ASP A 100 -5.75 -11.65 3.33
C ASP A 100 -7.21 -12.18 3.41
N LYS A 101 -7.75 -12.38 4.63
CA LYS A 101 -9.11 -12.92 4.86
C LYS A 101 -10.20 -11.88 4.64
N THR A 102 -9.87 -10.59 4.67
CA THR A 102 -10.84 -9.50 4.43
C THR A 102 -10.19 -8.31 3.75
N ASP A 103 -10.95 -7.65 2.86
CA ASP A 103 -10.54 -6.39 2.26
C ASP A 103 -10.59 -5.27 3.31
N ILE A 104 -9.43 -4.65 3.55
CA ILE A 104 -9.26 -3.60 4.55
C ILE A 104 -10.23 -2.44 4.29
N THR A 105 -10.61 -2.18 3.05
CA THR A 105 -11.53 -1.09 2.67
C THR A 105 -12.87 -1.16 3.38
N LYS A 106 -13.35 -2.36 3.71
CA LYS A 106 -14.63 -2.55 4.43
C LYS A 106 -14.52 -2.28 5.93
N LYS A 107 -13.35 -2.52 6.53
CA LYS A 107 -13.12 -2.36 7.99
C LYS A 107 -12.37 -1.07 8.34
N LEU A 108 -11.78 -0.39 7.36
CA LEU A 108 -11.03 0.86 7.51
C LEU A 108 -11.81 2.00 8.19
N PRO A 109 -13.05 2.30 7.75
CA PRO A 109 -13.82 3.38 8.34
C PRO A 109 -14.10 3.10 9.82
N PHE A 110 -14.36 1.83 10.14
CA PHE A 110 -14.61 1.37 11.50
C PHE A 110 -13.35 1.49 12.37
N ILE A 111 -12.17 1.07 11.89
CA ILE A 111 -10.91 1.19 12.64
C ILE A 111 -10.59 2.66 12.91
N ALA A 112 -10.70 3.52 11.88
CA ALA A 112 -10.43 4.95 12.02
C ALA A 112 -11.40 5.64 12.99
N LEU A 113 -12.71 5.35 12.88
CA LEU A 113 -13.74 5.91 13.76
C LEU A 113 -13.57 5.45 15.21
N ARG A 114 -13.22 4.18 15.42
CA ARG A 114 -13.01 3.60 16.75
C ARG A 114 -11.74 4.13 17.41
N ALA A 115 -10.64 4.25 16.66
CA ALA A 115 -9.44 4.89 17.17
C ALA A 115 -9.69 6.37 17.54
N LEU A 116 -10.47 7.10 16.75
CA LEU A 116 -10.93 8.45 17.08
C LEU A 116 -11.73 8.48 18.39
N LYS A 117 -12.74 7.61 18.53
CA LYS A 117 -13.65 7.62 19.66
C LYS A 117 -12.96 7.21 20.98
N THR A 118 -12.03 6.26 20.91
CA THR A 118 -11.33 5.73 22.10
C THR A 118 -10.17 6.60 22.55
N TYR A 119 -9.49 7.34 21.66
CA TYR A 119 -8.24 8.03 22.00
C TYR A 119 -8.28 9.57 21.86
N ILE A 120 -9.37 10.14 21.35
CA ILE A 120 -9.53 11.61 21.19
C ILE A 120 -10.72 12.16 21.99
N LEU A 121 -11.77 11.35 22.20
CA LEU A 121 -13.02 11.76 22.87
C LEU A 121 -13.23 11.10 24.25
N GLY A 122 -12.30 10.26 24.68
CA GLY A 122 -12.32 9.57 25.97
C GLY A 122 -11.09 9.91 26.80
#